data_AF-A0A8S2AV97-F1
#
_entry.id   AF-A0A8S2AV97-F1
#
_cell.length_a   1.000
_cell.length_b   1.000
_cell.length_c   1.000
_cell.angle_alpha   90.00
_cell.angle_beta   90.00
_cell.angle_gamma   90.00
#
_symmetry.space_group_name_H-M   'P 1'
#
loop_
_entity.id
_entity.type
_entity.pdbx_description
1 polymer ?
#
loop_
_entity_poly.entity_id
_entity_poly.type
_entity_poly.pdbx_seq_one_letter_code
_entity_poly.pdbx_strand_id
1 'polypeptide(L)'
;MVAERYTVDLNKPLVFQVGHLGEEYQEWIHQPIVCVEGPRFFESDFWEFLTRTVWWAIPTIWLPVVCYVLSISVRKGLTIPQIGLIVAFGVLTWTLLEYTLHRFLFHIQTKSYWANTAHYLLHGCHHKHPQDGLRLVFPPTATAILLVPLWKLLHLLATPATAPAIAWRHIVWLCDV
;
A
#
# COMPACT_ATOMS: atom_id res chain seq x y z
N MET A 1 -11.35 -36.36 1.62
CA MET A 1 -11.34 -35.30 2.65
C MET A 1 -9.88 -34.98 2.91
N VAL A 2 -9.35 -33.93 2.28
CA VAL A 2 -7.99 -33.45 2.55
C VAL A 2 -8.07 -32.80 3.92
N ALA A 3 -7.31 -33.32 4.90
CA ALA A 3 -7.21 -32.68 6.21
C ALA A 3 -6.84 -31.20 5.99
N GLU A 4 -7.60 -30.28 6.57
CA GLU A 4 -7.24 -28.86 6.51
C GLU A 4 -5.89 -28.71 7.20
N ARG A 5 -4.83 -28.59 6.39
CA ARG A 5 -3.44 -28.51 6.83
C ARG A 5 -3.19 -27.26 7.70
N TYR A 6 -4.10 -26.30 7.68
CA TYR A 6 -3.98 -25.01 8.35
C TYR A 6 -5.26 -24.68 9.12
N THR A 7 -5.11 -24.02 10.27
CA THR A 7 -6.20 -23.60 11.15
C THR A 7 -6.82 -22.26 10.71
N VAL A 8 -7.28 -22.15 9.46
CA VAL A 8 -7.91 -20.92 8.94
C VAL A 8 -9.27 -21.21 8.31
N ASP A 9 -10.31 -20.63 8.89
CA ASP A 9 -11.68 -20.70 8.38
C ASP A 9 -11.98 -19.50 7.48
N LEU A 10 -12.07 -19.75 6.17
CA LEU A 10 -12.36 -18.73 5.14
C LEU A 10 -13.77 -18.15 5.24
N ASN A 11 -14.69 -18.79 5.97
CA ASN A 11 -16.05 -18.27 6.19
C ASN A 11 -16.10 -17.27 7.36
N LYS A 12 -14.99 -17.10 8.07
CA LYS A 12 -14.82 -16.15 9.16
C LYS A 12 -13.82 -15.05 8.81
N PRO A 13 -13.89 -13.89 9.47
CA PRO A 13 -12.95 -12.80 9.22
C PRO A 13 -11.50 -13.21 9.47
N LEU A 14 -10.63 -12.94 8.50
CA LEU A 14 -9.29 -13.54 8.44
C LEU A 14 -8.22 -12.85 9.26
N VAL A 15 -8.30 -11.53 9.47
CA VAL A 15 -7.15 -10.72 9.92
C VAL A 15 -6.59 -11.22 11.27
N PHE A 16 -7.47 -11.58 12.20
CA PHE A 16 -7.03 -12.08 13.52
C PHE A 16 -6.82 -13.61 13.56
N GLN A 17 -7.23 -14.34 12.53
CA GLN A 17 -6.95 -15.78 12.39
C GLN A 17 -5.51 -16.01 11.93
N VAL A 18 -5.04 -15.26 10.92
CA VAL A 18 -3.72 -15.49 10.29
C VAL A 18 -2.54 -15.29 11.25
N GLY A 19 -2.71 -14.49 12.31
CA GLY A 19 -1.72 -14.35 13.35
C GLY A 19 -1.42 -15.67 14.09
N HIS A 20 -2.41 -16.56 14.22
CA HIS A 20 -2.27 -17.84 14.91
C HIS A 20 -1.49 -18.89 14.12
N LEU A 21 -1.24 -18.67 12.82
CA LEU A 21 -0.47 -19.59 11.98
C LEU A 21 1.01 -19.70 12.38
N GLY A 22 1.53 -18.74 13.15
CA GLY A 22 2.92 -18.77 13.64
C GLY A 22 3.93 -18.97 12.51
N GLU A 23 4.69 -20.07 12.57
CA GLU A 23 5.71 -20.41 11.57
C GLU A 23 5.13 -20.92 10.23
N GLU A 24 3.91 -21.45 10.22
CA GLU A 24 3.25 -21.98 9.02
C GLU A 24 2.74 -20.87 8.10
N TYR A 25 2.68 -19.63 8.60
CA TYR A 25 2.16 -18.47 7.89
C TYR A 25 2.83 -18.24 6.53
N GLN A 26 4.16 -18.36 6.48
CA GLN A 26 4.93 -18.10 5.26
C GLN A 26 4.63 -19.12 4.16
N GLU A 27 4.39 -20.38 4.50
CA GLU A 27 3.97 -21.38 3.50
C GLU A 27 2.52 -21.15 3.07
N TRP A 28 1.63 -20.87 4.05
CA TRP A 28 0.21 -20.67 3.79
C TRP A 28 -0.09 -19.45 2.91
N ILE A 29 0.62 -18.33 3.12
CA ILE A 29 0.34 -17.07 2.45
C ILE A 29 0.67 -17.11 0.95
N HIS A 30 1.68 -17.88 0.56
CA HIS A 30 2.12 -18.05 -0.83
C HIS A 30 1.39 -19.18 -1.57
N GLN A 31 0.31 -19.72 -1.00
CA GLN A 31 -0.60 -20.66 -1.67
C GLN A 31 -1.84 -19.89 -2.14
N PRO A 32 -1.86 -19.35 -3.37
CA PRO A 32 -2.94 -18.48 -3.84
C PRO A 32 -4.27 -19.22 -3.94
N ILE A 33 -5.33 -18.55 -3.55
CA ILE A 33 -6.72 -18.97 -3.75
C ILE A 33 -7.29 -18.08 -4.85
N VAL A 34 -7.61 -18.69 -5.98
CA VAL A 34 -8.19 -17.98 -7.13
C VAL A 34 -9.69 -17.81 -6.90
N CYS A 35 -10.09 -16.64 -6.41
CA CYS A 35 -11.48 -16.26 -6.22
C CYS A 35 -11.69 -14.79 -6.59
N VAL A 36 -12.78 -14.49 -7.29
CA VAL A 36 -13.11 -13.12 -7.74
C VAL A 36 -13.52 -12.24 -6.55
N GLU A 37 -14.26 -12.81 -5.61
CA GLU A 37 -14.60 -12.16 -4.35
C GLU A 37 -13.79 -12.83 -3.24
N GLY A 38 -12.93 -12.04 -2.58
CA GLY A 38 -12.11 -12.49 -1.47
C GLY A 38 -12.93 -12.65 -0.18
N PRO A 39 -12.43 -13.44 0.78
CA PRO A 39 -13.04 -13.59 2.10
C PRO A 39 -13.05 -12.25 2.87
N ARG A 40 -13.85 -12.20 3.93
CA ARG A 40 -13.97 -11.03 4.79
C ARG A 40 -12.74 -10.89 5.68
N PHE A 41 -12.29 -9.67 5.95
CA PHE A 41 -11.09 -9.40 6.75
C PHE A 41 -11.44 -9.12 8.22
N PHE A 42 -12.47 -8.31 8.46
CA PHE A 42 -12.89 -7.90 9.81
C PHE A 42 -14.37 -8.19 10.06
N GLU A 43 -14.76 -8.48 11.29
CA GLU A 43 -16.19 -8.62 11.65
C GLU A 43 -16.94 -7.30 11.45
N SER A 44 -16.34 -6.18 11.86
CA SER A 44 -16.92 -4.84 11.74
C SER A 44 -16.99 -4.36 10.29
N ASP A 45 -18.17 -3.89 9.88
CA ASP A 45 -18.36 -3.27 8.56
C ASP A 45 -17.49 -2.03 8.35
N PHE A 46 -17.19 -1.29 9.42
CA PHE A 46 -16.33 -0.11 9.35
C PHE A 46 -14.89 -0.49 8.98
N TRP A 47 -14.32 -1.47 9.68
CA TRP A 47 -12.95 -1.93 9.39
C TRP A 47 -12.87 -2.66 8.05
N GLU A 48 -13.89 -3.43 7.70
CA GLU A 48 -13.98 -4.09 6.40
C GLU A 48 -14.02 -3.07 5.25
N PHE A 49 -14.81 -2.00 5.40
CA PHE A 49 -14.90 -0.91 4.42
C PHE A 49 -13.52 -0.28 4.15
N LEU A 50 -12.72 -0.05 5.19
CA LEU A 50 -11.37 0.53 5.04
C LEU A 50 -10.37 -0.38 4.30
N THR A 51 -10.67 -1.68 4.16
CA THR A 51 -9.83 -2.62 3.39
C THR A 51 -10.18 -2.69 1.91
N ARG A 52 -11.35 -2.18 1.51
CA ARG A 52 -11.87 -2.33 0.14
C ARG A 52 -11.70 -1.04 -0.64
N THR A 53 -10.85 -1.08 -1.66
CA THR A 53 -10.53 0.05 -2.52
C THR A 53 -10.67 -0.33 -3.98
N VAL A 54 -11.60 0.32 -4.66
CA VAL A 54 -11.77 0.22 -6.11
C VAL A 54 -10.59 0.92 -6.82
N TRP A 55 -10.13 0.35 -7.93
CA TRP A 55 -8.95 0.84 -8.67
C TRP A 55 -9.04 2.35 -9.04
N TRP A 56 -10.23 2.83 -9.41
CA TRP A 56 -10.44 4.22 -9.82
C TRP A 56 -10.43 5.21 -8.65
N ALA A 57 -10.50 4.74 -7.39
CA ALA A 57 -10.37 5.61 -6.22
C ALA A 57 -8.98 6.26 -6.16
N ILE A 58 -7.93 5.53 -6.56
CA ILE A 58 -6.54 6.01 -6.53
C ILE A 58 -6.36 7.27 -7.37
N PRO A 59 -6.64 7.29 -8.70
CA PRO A 59 -6.50 8.51 -9.48
C PRO A 59 -7.49 9.59 -9.03
N THR A 60 -8.71 9.25 -8.63
CA THR A 60 -9.73 10.22 -8.20
C THR A 60 -9.30 11.00 -6.96
N ILE A 61 -8.69 10.33 -5.98
CA ILE A 61 -8.25 10.94 -4.72
C ILE A 61 -6.92 11.66 -4.91
N TRP A 62 -5.94 11.02 -5.55
CA TRP A 62 -4.56 11.50 -5.52
C TRP A 62 -4.21 12.47 -6.64
N LEU A 63 -4.87 12.40 -7.81
CA LEU A 63 -4.58 13.32 -8.91
C LEU A 63 -4.87 14.79 -8.55
N PRO A 64 -5.99 15.15 -7.90
CA PRO A 64 -6.22 16.52 -7.42
C PRO A 64 -5.17 16.98 -6.40
N VAL A 65 -4.73 16.08 -5.51
CA VAL A 65 -3.69 16.38 -4.52
C VAL A 65 -2.37 16.70 -5.23
N VAL A 66 -1.96 15.88 -6.21
CA VAL A 66 -0.78 16.11 -7.05
C VAL A 66 -0.85 17.45 -7.78
N CYS A 67 -1.97 17.75 -8.43
CA CYS A 67 -2.16 19.05 -9.10
C CYS A 67 -2.01 20.21 -8.11
N TYR A 68 -2.59 20.07 -6.91
CA TYR A 68 -2.48 21.09 -5.87
C TYR A 68 -1.04 21.28 -5.40
N VAL A 69 -0.30 20.22 -5.05
CA VAL A 69 1.10 20.37 -4.59
C VAL A 69 2.02 20.92 -5.69
N LEU A 70 1.84 20.53 -6.95
CA LEU A 70 2.61 21.11 -8.06
C LEU A 70 2.27 22.59 -8.26
N SER A 71 1.02 23.00 -8.06
CA SER A 71 0.63 24.41 -8.14
C SER A 71 1.32 25.28 -7.09
N ILE A 72 1.63 24.73 -5.90
CA ILE A 72 2.40 25.42 -4.87
C ILE A 72 3.82 25.70 -5.36
N SER A 73 4.48 24.71 -5.97
CA SER A 73 5.81 24.86 -6.55
C SER A 73 5.87 25.95 -7.63
N VAL A 74 4.85 26.03 -8.50
CA VAL A 74 4.72 27.11 -9.49
C VAL A 74 4.59 28.47 -8.80
N ARG A 75 3.68 28.60 -7.81
CA ARG A 75 3.47 29.85 -7.06
C ARG A 75 4.69 30.29 -6.27
N LYS A 76 5.59 29.36 -5.92
CA LYS A 76 6.87 29.62 -5.27
C LYS A 76 8.00 29.99 -6.24
N GLY A 77 7.69 30.13 -7.53
CA GLY A 77 8.60 30.67 -8.54
C GLY A 77 9.42 29.62 -9.29
N LEU A 78 9.10 28.32 -9.16
CA LEU A 78 9.73 27.30 -10.00
C LEU A 78 9.19 27.39 -11.43
N THR A 79 10.12 27.41 -12.38
CA THR A 79 9.82 27.38 -13.82
C THR A 79 9.31 25.99 -14.22
N ILE A 80 8.55 25.92 -15.32
CA ILE A 80 8.04 24.65 -15.85
C ILE A 80 9.17 23.63 -16.13
N PRO A 81 10.33 24.00 -16.70
CA PRO A 81 11.45 23.07 -16.87
C PRO A 81 12.01 22.54 -15.54
N GLN A 82 12.15 23.40 -14.51
CA GLN A 82 12.59 22.97 -13.19
C GLN A 82 11.62 21.98 -12.55
N ILE A 83 10.31 22.24 -12.67
CA ILE A 83 9.27 21.31 -12.21
C ILE A 83 9.37 19.99 -12.97
N GLY A 84 9.55 20.03 -14.30
CA GLY A 84 9.74 18.82 -15.11
C GLY A 84 10.93 17.96 -14.66
N LEU A 85 12.07 18.58 -14.34
CA LEU A 85 13.25 17.89 -13.81
C LEU A 85 12.99 17.26 -12.43
N ILE A 86 12.33 18.00 -11.53
CA ILE A 86 11.99 17.49 -10.19
C ILE A 86 10.99 16.34 -10.29
N VAL A 87 10.00 16.46 -11.18
CA VAL A 87 9.02 15.40 -11.47
C VAL A 87 9.73 14.15 -11.96
N ALA A 88 10.64 14.27 -12.93
CA ALA A 88 11.44 13.16 -13.43
C ALA A 88 12.29 12.50 -12.34
N PHE A 89 12.94 13.29 -11.49
CA PHE A 89 13.67 12.79 -10.32
C PHE A 89 12.75 12.07 -9.33
N GLY A 90 11.53 12.57 -9.13
CA GLY A 90 10.48 11.92 -8.35
C GLY A 90 10.10 10.54 -8.89
N VAL A 91 10.08 10.35 -10.22
CA VAL A 91 9.84 9.02 -10.82
C VAL A 91 10.99 8.05 -10.49
N LEU A 92 12.24 8.49 -10.64
CA LEU A 92 13.41 7.64 -10.36
C LEU A 92 13.48 7.23 -8.88
N THR A 93 13.26 8.19 -7.98
CA THR A 93 13.24 7.91 -6.53
C THR A 93 12.06 7.02 -6.15
N TRP A 94 10.90 7.18 -6.80
CA TRP A 94 9.78 6.27 -6.65
C TRP A 94 10.14 4.84 -7.06
N THR A 95 10.72 4.63 -8.25
CA THR A 95 11.06 3.26 -8.70
C THR A 95 12.02 2.55 -7.75
N LEU A 96 12.94 3.30 -7.13
CA LEU A 96 13.83 2.76 -6.11
C LEU A 96 13.07 2.42 -4.82
N LEU A 97 12.22 3.34 -4.34
CA LEU A 97 11.42 3.15 -3.14
C LEU A 97 10.47 1.96 -3.29
N GLU A 98 9.76 1.87 -4.40
CA GLU A 98 8.87 0.77 -4.76
C GLU A 98 9.63 -0.57 -4.69
N TYR A 99 10.77 -0.66 -5.37
CA TYR A 99 11.60 -1.86 -5.34
C TYR A 99 12.02 -2.24 -3.91
N THR A 100 12.50 -1.26 -3.12
CA THR A 100 12.91 -1.49 -1.74
C THR A 100 11.75 -1.92 -0.84
N LEU A 101 10.61 -1.24 -0.91
CA LEU A 101 9.42 -1.58 -0.12
C LEU A 101 8.90 -2.96 -0.51
N HIS A 102 8.75 -3.23 -1.81
CA HIS A 102 8.26 -4.51 -2.27
C HIS A 102 9.21 -5.63 -1.83
N ARG A 103 10.50 -5.52 -2.12
CA ARG A 103 11.48 -6.57 -1.82
C ARG A 103 11.70 -6.82 -0.33
N PHE A 104 11.79 -5.77 0.49
CA PHE A 104 12.25 -5.90 1.87
C PHE A 104 11.15 -5.75 2.93
N LEU A 105 10.08 -4.99 2.64
CA LEU A 105 8.98 -4.81 3.57
C LEU A 105 7.78 -5.69 3.22
N PHE A 106 7.39 -5.74 1.96
CA PHE A 106 6.21 -6.49 1.53
C PHE A 106 6.47 -8.00 1.43
N HIS A 107 7.72 -8.42 1.20
CA HIS A 107 8.14 -9.84 1.23
C HIS A 107 8.93 -10.21 2.48
N ILE A 108 8.67 -9.52 3.60
CA ILE A 108 9.34 -9.82 4.87
C ILE A 108 8.83 -11.14 5.45
N GLN A 109 9.74 -11.99 5.93
CA GLN A 109 9.37 -13.22 6.62
C GLN A 109 9.02 -12.94 8.09
N THR A 110 7.78 -13.21 8.45
CA THR A 110 7.20 -13.03 9.78
C THR A 110 6.83 -14.36 10.41
N LYS A 111 6.88 -14.41 11.75
CA LYS A 111 6.52 -15.60 12.56
C LYS A 111 5.63 -15.30 13.76
N SER A 112 5.58 -14.05 14.22
CA SER A 112 4.80 -13.67 15.40
C SER A 112 3.38 -13.29 15.02
N TYR A 113 2.45 -13.42 15.96
CA TYR A 113 1.04 -13.12 15.77
C TYR A 113 0.80 -11.76 15.10
N TRP A 114 1.35 -10.70 15.70
CA TRP A 114 1.17 -9.34 15.20
C TRP A 114 1.95 -9.07 13.90
N ALA A 115 3.12 -9.69 13.71
CA ALA A 115 3.87 -9.52 12.47
C ALA A 115 3.17 -10.19 11.28
N ASN A 116 2.64 -11.41 11.46
CA ASN A 116 1.85 -12.11 10.44
C ASN A 116 0.57 -11.32 10.10
N THR A 117 -0.11 -10.80 11.12
CA THR A 117 -1.31 -9.97 10.96
C THR A 117 -1.00 -8.69 10.17
N ALA A 118 0.07 -7.98 10.51
CA ALA A 118 0.49 -6.76 9.80
C ALA A 118 0.93 -7.07 8.36
N HIS A 119 1.74 -8.10 8.15
CA HIS A 119 2.17 -8.52 6.81
C HIS A 119 0.98 -8.91 5.93
N TYR A 120 -0.01 -9.62 6.50
CA TYR A 120 -1.23 -9.97 5.78
C TYR A 120 -1.97 -8.73 5.27
N LEU A 121 -2.13 -7.69 6.11
CA LEU A 121 -2.79 -6.45 5.71
C LEU A 121 -1.97 -5.59 4.74
N LEU A 122 -0.64 -5.66 4.82
CA LEU A 122 0.25 -4.86 3.97
C LEU A 122 0.40 -5.42 2.56
N HIS A 123 0.54 -6.74 2.42
CA HIS A 123 0.80 -7.38 1.13
C HIS A 123 0.40 -8.86 1.05
N GLY A 124 0.39 -9.58 2.17
CA GLY A 124 0.06 -11.01 2.17
C GLY A 124 -1.34 -11.30 1.61
N CYS A 125 -2.31 -10.41 1.84
CA CYS A 125 -3.65 -10.50 1.27
C CYS A 125 -3.64 -10.63 -0.26
N HIS A 126 -2.78 -9.87 -0.93
CA HIS A 126 -2.63 -9.86 -2.38
C HIS A 126 -2.06 -11.20 -2.88
N HIS A 127 -1.02 -11.74 -2.23
CA HIS A 127 -0.49 -13.08 -2.56
C HIS A 127 -1.54 -14.16 -2.39
N LYS A 128 -2.34 -14.06 -1.32
CA LYS A 128 -3.33 -15.09 -1.00
C LYS A 128 -4.56 -15.01 -1.90
N HIS A 129 -5.00 -13.82 -2.27
CA HIS A 129 -6.21 -13.55 -3.05
C HIS A 129 -5.91 -12.64 -4.26
N PRO A 130 -5.14 -13.12 -5.25
CA PRO A 130 -4.62 -12.28 -6.34
C PRO A 130 -5.69 -11.77 -7.33
N GLN A 131 -6.93 -12.24 -7.22
CA GLN A 131 -8.06 -11.85 -8.06
C GLN A 131 -9.09 -10.98 -7.34
N ASP A 132 -8.87 -10.65 -6.05
CA ASP A 132 -9.76 -9.74 -5.32
C ASP A 132 -9.53 -8.30 -5.76
N GLY A 133 -10.33 -7.85 -6.73
CA GLY A 133 -10.22 -6.53 -7.34
C GLY A 133 -10.39 -5.33 -6.39
N LEU A 134 -10.93 -5.54 -5.19
CA LEU A 134 -11.07 -4.50 -4.16
C LEU A 134 -9.85 -4.42 -3.23
N ARG A 135 -8.90 -5.36 -3.35
CA ARG A 135 -7.72 -5.45 -2.47
C ARG A 135 -6.41 -5.53 -3.25
N LEU A 136 -6.43 -5.13 -4.52
CA LEU A 136 -5.24 -5.01 -5.36
C LEU A 136 -4.47 -3.73 -5.05
N VAL A 137 -5.18 -2.61 -4.97
CA VAL A 137 -4.57 -1.30 -4.73
C VAL A 137 -4.49 -1.01 -3.25
N PHE A 138 -3.49 -0.24 -2.86
CA PHE A 138 -3.33 0.11 -1.45
C PHE A 138 -4.43 1.08 -0.97
N PRO A 139 -5.06 0.83 0.18
CA PRO A 139 -6.13 1.69 0.67
C PRO A 139 -5.64 3.12 0.96
N PRO A 140 -6.38 4.18 0.55
CA PRO A 140 -5.97 5.57 0.77
C PRO A 140 -5.67 5.90 2.24
N THR A 141 -6.39 5.28 3.17
CA THR A 141 -6.15 5.43 4.61
C THR A 141 -4.77 4.92 5.02
N ALA A 142 -4.39 3.72 4.53
CA ALA A 142 -3.07 3.15 4.80
C ALA A 142 -1.98 3.97 4.11
N THR A 143 -2.20 4.42 2.87
CA THR A 143 -1.31 5.34 2.15
C THR A 143 -1.08 6.62 2.96
N ALA A 144 -2.14 7.26 3.48
CA ALA A 144 -2.03 8.49 4.24
C ALA A 144 -1.15 8.34 5.49
N ILE A 145 -1.26 7.20 6.19
CA ILE A 145 -0.41 6.91 7.35
C ILE A 145 1.07 6.82 6.96
N LEU A 146 1.39 6.12 5.86
CA LEU A 146 2.77 5.99 5.36
C LEU A 146 3.31 7.31 4.79
N LEU A 147 2.44 8.17 4.26
CA LEU A 147 2.81 9.47 3.70
C LEU A 147 3.24 10.48 4.77
N VAL A 148 2.72 10.44 5.99
CA VAL A 148 3.06 11.39 7.06
C VAL A 148 4.56 11.43 7.38
N PRO A 149 5.24 10.31 7.71
CA PRO A 149 6.67 10.34 8.00
C PRO A 149 7.50 10.72 6.77
N LEU A 150 7.09 10.27 5.58
CA LEU A 150 7.76 10.62 4.32
C LEU A 150 7.66 12.12 4.01
N TRP A 151 6.48 12.72 4.20
CA TRP A 151 6.26 14.15 4.02
C TRP A 151 7.13 14.98 4.96
N LYS A 152 7.23 14.57 6.24
CA LYS A 152 8.12 15.21 7.22
C LYS A 152 9.58 15.10 6.80
N LEU A 153 10.02 13.92 6.37
CA LEU A 153 11.39 13.71 5.88
C LEU A 153 11.71 14.60 4.67
N LEU A 154 10.80 14.70 3.71
CA LEU A 154 10.98 15.57 2.54
C LEU A 154 11.08 17.05 2.92
N HIS A 155 10.31 17.51 3.90
CA HIS A 155 10.40 18.90 4.40
C HIS A 155 11.68 19.18 5.19
N LEU A 156 12.35 18.14 5.70
CA LEU A 156 13.67 18.27 6.33
C LEU A 156 14.80 18.34 5.28
N LEU A 157 14.65 17.64 4.16
CA LEU A 157 15.70 17.48 3.14
C LEU A 157 15.58 18.45 1.96
N ALA A 158 14.40 19.02 1.72
CA ALA A 158 14.11 19.84 0.57
C ALA A 158 13.51 21.20 0.95
N THR A 159 13.62 22.17 0.03
CA THR A 159 13.06 23.51 0.22
C THR A 159 11.54 23.49 0.15
N PRO A 160 10.83 24.48 0.73
CA PRO A 160 9.38 24.60 0.57
C PRO A 160 8.90 24.71 -0.89
N ALA A 161 9.79 25.09 -1.82
CA ALA A 161 9.47 25.14 -3.25
C ALA A 161 9.60 23.77 -3.93
N THR A 162 10.56 22.94 -3.50
CA THR A 162 10.89 21.65 -4.13
C THR A 162 10.24 20.45 -3.45
N ALA A 163 10.02 20.49 -2.13
CA ALA A 163 9.40 19.40 -1.37
C ALA A 163 8.03 18.97 -1.92
N PRO A 164 7.10 19.88 -2.29
CA PRO A 164 5.80 19.49 -2.87
C PRO A 164 5.96 18.78 -4.22
N ALA A 165 6.89 19.26 -5.06
CA ALA A 165 7.19 18.69 -6.37
C ALA A 165 7.99 17.38 -6.32
N ILE A 166 8.62 17.02 -5.19
CA ILE A 166 9.23 15.70 -4.98
C ILE A 166 8.17 14.72 -4.44
N ALA A 167 7.31 15.19 -3.53
CA ALA A 167 6.28 14.38 -2.90
C ALA A 167 5.20 13.85 -3.87
N TRP A 168 5.01 14.47 -5.04
CA TRP A 168 3.91 14.14 -5.97
C TRP A 168 3.81 12.65 -6.33
N ARG A 169 4.93 11.98 -6.62
CA ARG A 169 4.91 10.57 -7.03
C ARG A 169 4.72 9.63 -5.85
N HIS A 170 5.16 10.03 -4.66
CA HIS A 170 4.92 9.29 -3.43
C HIS A 170 3.46 9.36 -2.98
N ILE A 171 2.78 10.47 -3.28
CA ILE A 171 1.35 10.70 -3.02
C ILE A 171 0.49 9.78 -3.91
N VAL A 172 0.93 9.50 -5.14
CA VAL A 172 0.35 8.45 -5.99
C VAL A 172 0.98 7.11 -5.65
N TRP A 173 0.73 6.66 -4.42
CA TRP A 173 1.12 5.32 -3.97
C TRP A 173 0.41 4.30 -4.86
N LEU A 174 1.21 3.47 -5.51
CA LEU A 174 0.91 2.80 -6.77
C LEU A 174 -0.40 1.99 -6.83
N CYS A 175 -0.98 2.02 -8.04
CA CYS A 175 -1.95 1.07 -8.55
C CYS A 175 -1.34 -0.30 -8.89
N ASP A 176 -0.05 -0.51 -8.66
CA ASP A 176 0.72 -1.67 -9.11
C ASP A 176 1.49 -2.24 -7.91
N VAL A 177 0.86 -3.20 -7.25
CA VAL A 177 1.51 -4.23 -6.44
C VAL A 177 1.15 -5.56 -7.09
#